data_AF-A0A286ATH7-F1
#
_entry.id   AF-A0A286ATH7-F1
#
_cell.length_a   1.000
_cell.length_b   1.000
_cell.length_c   1.000
_cell.angle_alpha   90.00
_cell.angle_beta   90.00
_cell.angle_gamma   90.00
#
_symmetry.space_group_name_H-M   'P 1'
#
loop_
_entity.id
_entity.type
_entity.pdbx_description
1 polymer ?
#
loop_
_entity_poly.entity_id
_entity_poly.type
_entity_poly.pdbx_seq_one_letter_code
_entity_poly.pdbx_strand_id
1 'polypeptide(L)'
;MKRVYIESPRLFGSTTQRSITVIAFTGKTGVGKDSAAAVLHNNDHFETIAFADALRREIAAAWRIDERMLNHRPTKEWSIPALAVGMCSDPAFISWCFDADESLHEPRSPRWVMQHWADYQRRYRPAYYADIVTRWISRQASVGFRRFAITDLRDPVEELALHALGVQLSVVRVLGPKSATLSVDTAQHSSERHKINADFELLNDGSLELLSDRVMALPPVRCLTDVGRAAFTQEMLTGDFSGEANPLEGLVKQYIERCEAYDRTVCTGPIGIDGILPATARERGLITRNAQLVRNEILSRNNIGPAAFSAALIAFDRRGA
;
A
#
# COMPACT_ATOMS: atom_id res chain seq x y z
N MET A 1 -56.15 7.31 -27.69
CA MET A 1 -54.80 7.11 -28.26
C MET A 1 -53.80 7.00 -27.11
N LYS A 2 -52.80 6.14 -27.27
CA LYS A 2 -52.06 5.39 -26.24
C LYS A 2 -51.13 6.26 -25.36
N ARG A 3 -51.18 6.04 -24.03
CA ARG A 3 -50.08 6.32 -23.09
C ARG A 3 -49.01 5.24 -23.25
N VAL A 4 -47.73 5.61 -23.27
CA VAL A 4 -46.62 4.66 -23.09
C VAL A 4 -45.75 5.19 -21.95
N TYR A 5 -45.70 4.40 -20.89
CA TYR A 5 -44.78 4.52 -19.76
C TYR A 5 -43.36 4.18 -20.24
N ILE A 6 -42.38 4.99 -19.89
CA ILE A 6 -40.98 4.55 -19.91
C ILE A 6 -40.71 3.94 -18.53
N GLU A 7 -40.51 2.62 -18.52
CA GLU A 7 -40.18 1.85 -17.33
C GLU A 7 -38.89 2.36 -16.67
N SER A 8 -38.92 2.46 -15.34
CA SER A 8 -37.75 2.58 -14.47
C SER A 8 -36.75 1.44 -14.75
N PRO A 9 -35.44 1.68 -14.83
CA PRO A 9 -34.48 0.60 -14.78
C PRO A 9 -34.55 -0.06 -13.39
N ARG A 10 -34.95 -1.34 -13.39
CA ARG A 10 -34.92 -2.21 -12.23
C ARG A 10 -33.47 -2.39 -11.74
N LEU A 11 -33.32 -2.32 -10.42
CA LEU A 11 -32.25 -2.85 -9.57
C LEU A 11 -31.07 -3.51 -10.32
N PHE A 12 -29.97 -2.77 -10.45
CA PHE A 12 -28.67 -3.39 -10.67
C PHE A 12 -28.25 -4.07 -9.36
N GLY A 13 -28.08 -5.40 -9.41
CA GLY A 13 -27.42 -6.16 -8.37
C GLY A 13 -26.04 -5.58 -8.05
N SER A 14 -25.59 -5.82 -6.82
CA SER A 14 -24.30 -5.39 -6.27
C SER A 14 -23.13 -5.71 -7.20
N THR A 15 -22.81 -4.77 -8.09
CA THR A 15 -21.56 -4.80 -8.82
C THR A 15 -20.57 -4.12 -7.89
N THR A 16 -19.91 -4.89 -7.03
CA THR A 16 -18.70 -4.44 -6.32
C THR A 16 -17.81 -3.77 -7.36
N GLN A 17 -17.71 -2.43 -7.34
CA GLN A 17 -16.67 -1.73 -8.07
C GLN A 17 -15.37 -2.41 -7.67
N ARG A 18 -14.72 -3.10 -8.62
CA ARG A 18 -13.39 -3.65 -8.40
C ARG A 18 -12.47 -2.45 -8.20
N SER A 19 -12.21 -2.14 -6.94
CA SER A 19 -11.26 -1.14 -6.49
C SER A 19 -9.91 -1.38 -7.16
N ILE A 20 -9.20 -0.30 -7.45
CA ILE A 20 -7.83 -0.37 -7.96
C ILE A 20 -6.94 -0.82 -6.81
N THR A 21 -6.19 -1.90 -7.01
CA THR A 21 -5.22 -2.45 -6.05
C THR A 21 -3.81 -2.01 -6.44
N VAL A 22 -3.09 -1.43 -5.49
CA VAL A 22 -1.70 -1.01 -5.65
C VAL A 22 -0.86 -1.67 -4.57
N ILE A 23 0.18 -2.39 -5.00
CA ILE A 23 1.21 -2.93 -4.10
C ILE A 23 2.47 -2.12 -4.31
N ALA A 24 2.93 -1.42 -3.28
CA ALA A 24 4.11 -0.58 -3.36
C ALA A 24 5.26 -1.19 -2.54
N PHE A 25 6.39 -1.44 -3.19
CA PHE A 25 7.57 -2.01 -2.56
C PHE A 25 8.51 -0.94 -2.04
N THR A 26 8.95 -1.12 -0.80
CA THR A 26 9.98 -0.32 -0.16
C THR A 26 11.09 -1.20 0.40
N GLY A 27 12.28 -0.66 0.63
CA GLY A 27 13.42 -1.42 1.14
C GLY A 27 14.74 -1.07 0.47
N LYS A 28 15.85 -1.48 1.10
CA LYS A 28 17.21 -1.08 0.69
C LYS A 28 17.56 -1.50 -0.73
N THR A 29 18.54 -0.84 -1.32
CA THR A 29 19.02 -1.18 -2.66
C THR A 29 19.58 -2.61 -2.69
N GLY A 30 18.99 -3.48 -3.53
CA GLY A 30 19.47 -4.85 -3.76
C GLY A 30 18.75 -5.97 -3.01
N VAL A 31 17.74 -5.65 -2.20
CA VAL A 31 16.98 -6.66 -1.44
C VAL A 31 16.00 -7.47 -2.29
N GLY A 32 15.86 -7.20 -3.59
CA GLY A 32 15.01 -7.97 -4.51
C GLY A 32 13.60 -7.41 -4.77
N LYS A 33 13.38 -6.10 -4.60
CA LYS A 33 12.10 -5.44 -4.89
C LYS A 33 11.62 -5.63 -6.33
N ASP A 34 12.53 -5.46 -7.29
CA ASP A 34 12.23 -5.63 -8.72
C ASP A 34 11.86 -7.09 -9.02
N SER A 35 12.49 -8.05 -8.34
CA SER A 35 12.15 -9.46 -8.45
C SER A 35 10.76 -9.75 -7.89
N ALA A 36 10.41 -9.17 -6.73
CA ALA A 36 9.08 -9.32 -6.14
C ALA A 36 7.97 -8.72 -7.05
N ALA A 37 8.23 -7.57 -7.67
CA ALA A 37 7.30 -6.97 -8.61
C ALA A 37 7.16 -7.79 -9.92
N ALA A 38 8.25 -8.41 -10.39
CA ALA A 38 8.20 -9.30 -11.55
C ALA A 38 7.33 -10.54 -11.29
N VAL A 39 7.33 -11.08 -10.07
CA VAL A 39 6.41 -12.17 -9.67
C VAL A 39 4.95 -11.73 -9.84
N LEU A 40 4.60 -10.55 -9.33
CA LEU A 40 3.23 -10.02 -9.46
C LEU A 40 2.82 -9.79 -10.91
N HIS A 41 3.74 -9.30 -11.74
CA HIS A 41 3.49 -9.10 -13.16
C HIS A 41 3.19 -10.42 -13.87
N ASN A 42 4.02 -11.44 -13.64
CA ASN A 42 3.95 -12.72 -14.32
C ASN A 42 2.76 -13.59 -13.87
N ASN A 43 2.39 -13.53 -12.58
CA ASN A 43 1.39 -14.44 -12.01
C ASN A 43 -0.01 -13.82 -11.85
N ASP A 44 -0.10 -12.50 -11.62
CA ASP A 44 -1.36 -11.84 -11.25
C ASP A 44 -1.72 -10.62 -12.11
N HIS A 45 -1.06 -10.45 -13.26
CA HIS A 45 -1.32 -9.37 -14.23
C HIS A 45 -1.20 -7.97 -13.62
N PHE A 46 -0.22 -7.77 -12.74
CA PHE A 46 0.10 -6.44 -12.26
C PHE A 46 0.88 -5.66 -13.32
N GLU A 47 0.46 -4.42 -13.54
CA GLU A 47 1.25 -3.46 -14.31
C GLU A 47 2.31 -2.83 -13.40
N THR A 48 3.57 -2.84 -13.82
CA THR A 48 4.70 -2.36 -13.01
C THR A 48 5.09 -0.94 -13.39
N ILE A 49 5.43 -0.12 -12.40
CA ILE A 49 5.95 1.23 -12.60
C ILE A 49 6.90 1.63 -11.48
N ALA A 50 7.92 2.42 -11.78
CA ALA A 50 8.76 3.08 -10.79
C ALA A 50 8.62 4.60 -10.89
N PHE A 51 8.72 5.33 -9.77
CA PHE A 51 8.85 6.79 -9.77
C PHE A 51 10.10 7.21 -10.54
N ALA A 52 11.19 6.45 -10.40
CA ALA A 52 12.43 6.70 -11.13
C ALA A 52 12.31 6.49 -12.66
N ASP A 53 11.26 5.86 -13.19
CA ASP A 53 11.12 5.65 -14.65
C ASP A 53 10.87 6.97 -15.39
N ALA A 54 10.16 7.91 -14.77
CA ALA A 54 10.00 9.25 -15.31
C ALA A 54 11.32 10.04 -15.24
N LEU A 55 11.99 10.00 -14.09
CA LEU A 55 13.30 10.61 -13.86
C LEU A 55 14.34 10.17 -14.90
N ARG A 56 14.46 8.87 -15.12
CA ARG A 56 15.45 8.33 -16.08
C ARG A 56 15.16 8.75 -17.51
N ARG A 57 13.88 8.75 -17.93
CA ARG A 57 13.48 9.24 -19.26
C ARG A 57 13.81 10.72 -19.47
N GLU A 58 13.58 11.55 -18.45
CA GLU A 58 13.92 12.97 -18.51
C GLU A 58 15.42 13.19 -18.64
N ILE A 59 16.23 12.50 -17.83
CA ILE A 59 17.70 12.59 -17.88
C ILE A 59 18.23 12.08 -19.23
N ALA A 60 17.71 10.95 -19.71
CA ALA A 60 18.10 10.39 -21.00
C ALA A 60 17.86 11.40 -22.14
N ALA A 61 16.73 12.10 -22.12
CA ALA A 61 16.44 13.17 -23.07
C ALA A 61 17.36 14.39 -22.88
N ALA A 62 17.56 14.83 -21.63
CA ALA A 62 18.35 16.02 -21.32
C ALA A 62 19.84 15.87 -21.66
N TRP A 63 20.44 14.70 -21.44
CA TRP A 63 21.84 14.39 -21.81
C TRP A 63 21.99 13.70 -23.17
N ARG A 64 20.88 13.37 -23.84
CA ARG A 64 20.87 12.66 -25.13
C ARG A 64 21.60 11.33 -25.08
N ILE A 65 21.36 10.57 -24.01
CA ILE A 65 21.96 9.25 -23.74
C ILE A 65 20.91 8.15 -23.77
N ASP A 66 21.35 6.89 -23.85
CA ASP A 66 20.48 5.74 -23.66
C ASP A 66 20.10 5.60 -22.18
N GLU A 67 18.81 5.47 -21.89
CA GLU A 67 18.26 5.25 -20.54
C GLU A 67 18.90 4.04 -19.83
N ARG A 68 19.30 3.00 -20.58
CA ARG A 68 19.95 1.80 -20.03
C ARG A 68 21.23 2.14 -19.26
N MET A 69 21.91 3.23 -19.60
CA MET A 69 23.09 3.71 -18.88
C MET A 69 22.77 4.10 -17.42
N LEU A 70 21.54 4.55 -17.15
CA LEU A 70 21.09 4.95 -15.80
C LEU A 70 20.60 3.76 -14.97
N ASN A 71 20.24 2.65 -15.63
CA ASN A 71 19.76 1.42 -15.00
C ASN A 71 20.88 0.44 -14.65
N HIS A 72 22.03 0.52 -15.33
CA HIS A 72 23.09 -0.46 -15.17
C HIS A 72 23.77 -0.34 -13.80
N ARG A 73 23.45 -1.28 -12.91
CA ARG A 73 23.86 -1.25 -11.50
C ARG A 73 25.39 -1.21 -11.28
N PRO A 74 26.23 -1.96 -12.02
CA PRO A 74 27.68 -1.91 -11.84
C PRO A 74 28.31 -0.54 -12.09
N THR A 75 27.79 0.21 -13.07
CA THR A 75 28.35 1.51 -13.49
C THR A 75 27.65 2.69 -12.83
N LYS A 76 26.68 2.44 -11.94
CA LYS A 76 25.80 3.49 -11.38
C LYS A 76 26.56 4.53 -10.54
N GLU A 77 27.69 4.13 -9.97
CA GLU A 77 28.56 4.98 -9.15
C GLU A 77 29.77 5.51 -9.93
N TRP A 78 30.00 5.06 -11.16
CA TRP A 78 31.17 5.45 -11.94
C TRP A 78 30.93 6.76 -12.65
N SER A 79 31.88 7.68 -12.55
CA SER A 79 31.82 8.94 -13.27
C SER A 79 32.00 8.72 -14.77
N ILE A 80 31.06 9.24 -15.55
CA ILE A 80 31.04 9.10 -17.01
C ILE A 80 31.18 10.50 -17.61
N PRO A 81 32.15 10.76 -18.50
CA PRO A 81 32.36 12.08 -19.09
C PRO A 81 31.11 12.64 -19.80
N ALA A 82 30.33 11.76 -20.45
CA ALA A 82 29.08 12.13 -21.10
C ALA A 82 28.00 12.65 -20.14
N LEU A 83 28.13 12.41 -18.83
CA LEU A 83 27.21 12.87 -17.78
C LEU A 83 27.65 14.17 -17.10
N ALA A 84 28.73 14.82 -17.56
CA ALA A 84 29.11 16.13 -17.06
C ALA A 84 27.94 17.13 -17.18
N VAL A 85 27.84 18.09 -16.25
CA VAL A 85 26.73 19.05 -16.21
C VAL A 85 26.65 19.87 -17.49
N GLY A 86 27.80 20.28 -18.04
CA GLY A 86 27.89 21.04 -19.29
C GLY A 86 27.42 20.27 -20.54
N MET A 87 27.19 18.95 -20.44
CA MET A 87 26.59 18.14 -21.51
C MET A 87 25.05 18.10 -21.45
N CYS A 88 24.45 18.64 -20.39
CA CYS A 88 23.00 18.77 -20.27
C CYS A 88 22.46 19.74 -21.33
N SER A 89 21.25 19.50 -21.84
CA SER A 89 20.58 20.40 -22.78
C SER A 89 19.59 21.37 -22.14
N ASP A 90 19.36 21.30 -20.82
CA ASP A 90 18.52 22.25 -20.07
C ASP A 90 19.39 23.39 -19.49
N PRO A 91 19.31 24.62 -20.03
CA PRO A 91 20.10 25.75 -19.53
C PRO A 91 19.75 26.14 -18.09
N ALA A 92 18.51 25.93 -17.66
CA ALA A 92 18.08 26.28 -16.30
C ALA A 92 18.63 25.29 -15.27
N PHE A 93 18.83 24.03 -15.65
CA PHE A 93 19.56 23.06 -14.83
C PHE A 93 21.05 23.43 -14.73
N ILE A 94 21.69 23.77 -15.86
CA ILE A 94 23.11 24.18 -15.88
C ILE A 94 23.34 25.39 -14.99
N SER A 95 22.49 26.42 -15.11
CA SER A 95 22.56 27.61 -14.25
C SER A 95 22.39 27.25 -12.78
N TRP A 96 21.43 26.39 -12.47
CA TRP A 96 21.19 25.95 -11.09
C TRP A 96 22.40 25.22 -10.48
N CYS A 97 23.09 24.38 -11.26
CA CYS A 97 24.35 23.76 -10.83
C CYS A 97 25.47 24.80 -10.66
N PHE A 98 25.61 25.73 -11.61
CA PHE A 98 26.62 26.80 -11.53
C PHE A 98 26.43 27.68 -10.29
N ASP A 99 25.19 28.04 -9.97
CA ASP A 99 24.83 28.82 -8.78
C ASP A 99 25.12 28.05 -7.48
N ALA A 100 25.18 26.71 -7.54
CA ALA A 100 25.56 25.83 -6.44
C ALA A 100 27.07 25.54 -6.37
N ASP A 101 27.89 26.24 -7.17
CA ASP A 101 29.35 26.06 -7.29
C ASP A 101 29.76 24.65 -7.80
N GLU A 102 28.86 23.99 -8.55
CA GLU A 102 29.14 22.69 -9.15
C GLU A 102 29.96 22.82 -10.44
N SER A 103 30.97 21.97 -10.60
CA SER A 103 31.81 21.95 -11.80
C SER A 103 31.03 21.52 -13.04
N LEU A 104 31.09 22.34 -14.10
CA LEU A 104 30.40 22.06 -15.36
C LEU A 104 31.07 20.97 -16.20
N HIS A 105 32.38 20.78 -16.05
CA HIS A 105 33.17 19.90 -16.91
C HIS A 105 33.53 18.57 -16.24
N GLU A 106 33.38 18.49 -14.92
CA GLU A 106 33.74 17.27 -14.20
C GLU A 106 32.78 16.13 -14.54
N PRO A 107 33.30 14.93 -14.89
CA PRO A 107 32.47 13.75 -15.09
C PRO A 107 31.61 13.43 -13.87
N ARG A 108 30.32 13.15 -14.08
CA ARG A 108 29.37 12.78 -13.01
C ARG A 108 28.92 11.32 -13.14
N SER A 109 28.52 10.73 -12.01
CA SER A 109 27.97 9.38 -12.00
C SER A 109 26.47 9.39 -12.31
N PRO A 110 25.89 8.29 -12.83
CA PRO A 110 24.44 8.16 -12.98
C PRO A 110 23.68 8.43 -11.69
N ARG A 111 24.19 7.97 -10.54
CA ARG A 111 23.61 8.25 -9.21
C ARG A 111 23.54 9.75 -8.95
N TRP A 112 24.65 10.46 -9.15
CA TRP A 112 24.73 11.90 -8.92
C TRP A 112 23.72 12.65 -9.78
N VAL A 113 23.67 12.34 -11.09
CA VAL A 113 22.76 13.01 -12.03
C VAL A 113 21.30 12.73 -11.66
N MET A 114 20.96 11.48 -11.30
CA MET A 114 19.62 11.12 -10.87
C MET A 114 19.16 11.88 -9.62
N GLN A 115 20.06 12.06 -8.64
CA GLN A 115 19.74 12.79 -7.41
C GLN A 115 19.58 14.29 -7.68
N HIS A 116 20.56 14.91 -8.34
CA HIS A 116 20.55 16.35 -8.58
C HIS A 116 19.43 16.78 -9.53
N TRP A 117 19.15 15.99 -10.57
CA TRP A 117 18.01 16.26 -11.44
C TRP A 117 16.69 16.16 -10.70
N ALA A 118 16.53 15.15 -9.84
CA ALA A 118 15.31 15.01 -9.05
C ALA A 118 15.12 16.19 -8.09
N ASP A 119 16.18 16.67 -7.43
CA ASP A 119 16.13 17.83 -6.55
C ASP A 119 15.78 19.11 -7.32
N TYR A 120 16.40 19.31 -8.48
CA TYR A 120 16.08 20.40 -9.39
C TYR A 120 14.60 20.43 -9.80
N GLN A 121 14.01 19.26 -10.12
CA GLN A 121 12.58 19.19 -10.46
C GLN A 121 11.69 19.40 -9.24
N ARG A 122 12.05 18.82 -8.09
CA ARG A 122 11.27 18.87 -6.85
C ARG A 122 11.29 20.23 -6.16
N ARG A 123 12.24 21.12 -6.47
CA ARG A 123 12.38 22.45 -5.83
C ARG A 123 11.10 23.30 -5.83
N TYR A 124 10.29 23.20 -6.88
CA TYR A 124 9.01 23.91 -7.00
C TYR A 124 7.79 23.01 -6.88
N ARG A 125 7.94 21.71 -7.16
CA ARG A 125 6.86 20.73 -7.13
C ARG A 125 7.35 19.45 -6.44
N PRO A 126 7.29 19.37 -5.10
CA PRO A 126 7.76 18.20 -4.36
C PRO A 126 7.11 16.88 -4.82
N ALA A 127 5.84 16.93 -5.22
CA ALA A 127 5.08 15.78 -5.71
C ALA A 127 5.29 15.46 -7.21
N TYR A 128 6.24 16.10 -7.91
CA TYR A 128 6.36 16.05 -9.37
C TYR A 128 6.33 14.63 -9.96
N TYR A 129 7.15 13.70 -9.43
CA TYR A 129 7.15 12.31 -9.91
C TYR A 129 5.95 11.52 -9.43
N ALA A 130 5.41 11.84 -8.26
CA ALA A 130 4.20 11.22 -7.73
C ALA A 130 2.97 11.58 -8.60
N ASP A 131 2.88 12.82 -9.07
CA ASP A 131 1.87 13.27 -10.03
C ASP A 131 1.95 12.49 -11.36
N ILE A 132 3.16 12.21 -11.85
CA ILE A 132 3.34 11.45 -13.10
C ILE A 132 2.84 10.02 -12.92
N VAL A 133 3.21 9.36 -11.83
CA VAL A 133 2.79 7.99 -11.53
C VAL A 133 1.29 7.90 -11.29
N THR A 134 0.71 8.79 -10.49
CA THR A 134 -0.74 8.80 -10.22
C THR A 134 -1.56 9.04 -11.49
N ARG A 135 -1.15 9.98 -12.35
CA ARG A 135 -1.79 10.19 -13.68
C ARG A 135 -1.68 8.95 -14.56
N TRP A 136 -0.53 8.28 -14.55
CA TRP A 136 -0.36 7.04 -15.31
C TRP A 136 -1.29 5.94 -14.78
N ILE A 137 -1.38 5.74 -13.46
CA ILE A 137 -2.29 4.77 -12.84
C ILE A 137 -3.75 5.09 -13.22
N SER A 138 -4.19 6.35 -13.11
CA SER A 138 -5.53 6.77 -13.52
C SER A 138 -5.80 6.46 -14.99
N ARG A 139 -4.83 6.72 -15.87
CA ARG A 139 -4.95 6.43 -17.29
C ARG A 139 -5.06 4.92 -17.55
N GLN A 140 -4.21 4.11 -16.93
CA GLN A 140 -4.29 2.65 -17.06
C GLN A 140 -5.61 2.11 -16.50
N ALA A 141 -6.10 2.70 -15.40
CA ALA A 141 -7.41 2.37 -14.87
C ALA A 141 -8.54 2.73 -15.84
N SER A 142 -8.45 3.86 -16.56
CA SER A 142 -9.49 4.21 -17.54
C SER A 142 -9.61 3.20 -18.69
N VAL A 143 -8.52 2.49 -19.03
CA VAL A 143 -8.49 1.47 -20.09
C VAL A 143 -8.74 0.05 -19.57
N GLY A 144 -8.96 -0.12 -18.26
CA GLY A 144 -9.42 -1.38 -17.66
C GLY A 144 -8.43 -2.08 -16.74
N PHE A 145 -7.17 -1.64 -16.63
CA PHE A 145 -6.22 -2.19 -15.67
C PHE A 145 -6.63 -1.86 -14.24
N ARG A 146 -6.42 -2.80 -13.31
CA ARG A 146 -6.86 -2.65 -11.90
C ARG A 146 -5.79 -2.99 -10.88
N ARG A 147 -4.65 -3.51 -11.31
CA ARG A 147 -3.59 -4.04 -10.44
C ARG A 147 -2.27 -3.40 -10.83
N PHE A 148 -1.63 -2.74 -9.88
CA PHE A 148 -0.40 -2.00 -10.12
C PHE A 148 0.64 -2.32 -9.06
N ALA A 149 1.89 -2.52 -9.49
CA ALA A 149 3.03 -2.78 -8.63
C ALA A 149 4.03 -1.63 -8.76
N ILE A 150 4.33 -0.97 -7.65
CA ILE A 150 5.28 0.15 -7.60
C ILE A 150 6.59 -0.33 -6.99
N THR A 151 7.72 -0.18 -7.68
CA THR A 151 8.98 -0.87 -7.30
C THR A 151 9.90 -0.06 -6.37
N ASP A 152 9.73 1.26 -6.31
CA ASP A 152 10.68 2.17 -5.65
C ASP A 152 10.02 3.24 -4.78
N LEU A 153 9.01 2.87 -3.99
CA LEU A 153 8.39 3.78 -3.02
C LEU A 153 9.36 4.10 -1.87
N ARG A 154 9.72 5.38 -1.72
CA ARG A 154 10.74 5.83 -0.75
C ARG A 154 10.34 7.09 0.01
N ASP A 155 9.55 7.97 -0.59
CA ASP A 155 9.21 9.29 -0.04
C ASP A 155 7.77 9.33 0.51
N PRO A 156 7.53 9.87 1.72
CA PRO A 156 6.18 10.09 2.23
C PRO A 156 5.29 10.91 1.30
N VAL A 157 5.85 11.81 0.48
CA VAL A 157 5.08 12.56 -0.53
C VAL A 157 4.50 11.63 -1.59
N GLU A 158 5.25 10.60 -1.99
CA GLU A 158 4.81 9.58 -2.95
C GLU A 158 3.66 8.74 -2.37
N GLU A 159 3.78 8.35 -1.09
CA GLU A 159 2.75 7.61 -0.36
C GLU A 159 1.45 8.41 -0.23
N LEU A 160 1.54 9.68 0.19
CA LEU A 160 0.39 10.57 0.32
C LEU A 160 -0.34 10.77 -1.02
N ALA A 161 0.41 10.90 -2.12
CA ALA A 161 -0.17 11.04 -3.45
C ALA A 161 -0.95 9.77 -3.88
N LEU A 162 -0.45 8.58 -3.53
CA LEU A 162 -1.15 7.32 -3.78
C LEU A 162 -2.43 7.21 -2.93
N HIS A 163 -2.38 7.60 -1.65
CA HIS A 163 -3.59 7.64 -0.83
C HIS A 163 -4.65 8.61 -1.37
N ALA A 164 -4.22 9.79 -1.83
CA ALA A 164 -5.11 10.79 -2.43
C ALA A 164 -5.81 10.29 -3.70
N LEU A 165 -5.25 9.28 -4.37
CA LEU A 165 -5.84 8.66 -5.56
C LEU A 165 -7.04 7.75 -5.23
N GLY A 166 -7.26 7.42 -3.95
CA GLY A 166 -8.37 6.54 -3.52
C GLY A 166 -8.20 5.07 -3.90
N VAL A 167 -6.95 4.63 -4.11
CA VAL A 167 -6.61 3.23 -4.39
C VAL A 167 -6.51 2.41 -3.11
N GLN A 168 -6.66 1.09 -3.23
CA GLN A 168 -6.28 0.16 -2.16
C GLN A 168 -4.76 -0.02 -2.19
N LEU A 169 -4.06 0.79 -1.39
CA LEU A 169 -2.61 0.74 -1.25
C LEU A 169 -2.21 -0.28 -0.18
N SER A 170 -1.25 -1.13 -0.52
CA SER A 170 -0.51 -1.95 0.45
C SER A 170 0.98 -1.73 0.27
N VAL A 171 1.64 -1.28 1.33
CA VAL A 171 3.09 -1.04 1.35
C VAL A 171 3.81 -2.27 1.88
N VAL A 172 4.71 -2.82 1.07
CA VAL A 172 5.46 -4.04 1.39
C VAL A 172 6.94 -3.70 1.52
N ARG A 173 7.51 -3.91 2.70
CA ARG A 173 8.95 -3.78 2.94
C ARG A 173 9.66 -5.07 2.60
N VAL A 174 10.53 -5.03 1.59
CA VAL A 174 11.37 -6.18 1.25
C VAL A 174 12.65 -6.13 2.08
N LEU A 175 12.92 -7.21 2.80
CA LEU A 175 14.11 -7.44 3.61
C LEU A 175 14.95 -8.52 2.95
N GLY A 176 16.28 -8.41 3.01
CA GLY A 176 17.14 -9.46 2.49
C GLY A 176 18.59 -9.31 2.93
N PRO A 177 19.38 -10.40 2.93
CA PRO A 177 20.77 -10.40 3.39
C PRO A 177 21.69 -9.60 2.45
N LYS A 178 21.30 -9.44 1.18
CA LYS A 178 22.07 -8.77 0.12
C LYS A 178 21.78 -7.26 0.04
N SER A 179 21.83 -6.56 1.17
CA SER A 179 21.79 -5.09 1.14
C SER A 179 23.12 -4.57 0.60
N ALA A 180 23.10 -3.80 -0.49
CA ALA A 180 24.31 -3.18 -0.99
C ALA A 180 24.80 -2.07 -0.04
N THR A 181 26.11 -2.05 0.23
CA THR A 181 26.77 -0.91 0.90
C THR A 181 26.82 0.26 -0.07
N LEU A 182 26.33 1.43 0.37
CA LEU A 182 26.35 2.67 -0.41
C LEU A 182 27.56 3.52 0.00
N SER A 183 28.03 4.41 -0.87
CA SER A 183 29.01 5.44 -0.50
C SER A 183 28.43 6.39 0.55
N VAL A 184 29.28 7.05 1.34
CA VAL A 184 28.85 7.92 2.45
C VAL A 184 27.94 9.05 1.97
N ASP A 185 28.30 9.72 0.87
CA ASP A 185 27.51 10.83 0.30
C ASP A 185 26.14 10.34 -0.20
N THR A 186 26.11 9.19 -0.87
CA THR A 186 24.86 8.57 -1.34
C THR A 186 23.98 8.09 -0.19
N ALA A 187 24.58 7.55 0.88
CA ALA A 187 23.85 7.03 2.05
C ALA A 187 23.16 8.14 2.85
N GLN A 188 23.69 9.37 2.83
CA GLN A 188 23.10 10.50 3.54
C GLN A 188 21.95 11.17 2.79
N HIS A 189 21.87 10.97 1.46
CA HIS A 189 20.87 11.58 0.59
C HIS A 189 19.44 11.15 0.96
N SER A 190 18.47 12.07 0.83
CA SER A 190 17.06 11.85 1.20
C SER A 190 16.45 10.62 0.49
N SER A 191 16.86 10.38 -0.76
CA SER A 191 16.47 9.23 -1.58
C SER A 191 16.87 7.86 -1.02
N GLU A 192 17.72 7.78 -0.01
CA GLU A 192 18.10 6.51 0.65
C GLU A 192 17.48 6.36 2.05
N ARG A 193 16.84 7.41 2.59
CA ARG A 193 16.14 7.40 3.86
C ARG A 193 14.72 6.86 3.66
N HIS A 194 14.53 5.56 3.89
CA HIS A 194 13.24 4.88 3.79
C HIS A 194 12.35 5.21 4.99
N LYS A 195 11.67 6.37 4.97
CA LYS A 195 10.87 6.89 6.10
C LYS A 195 9.42 6.38 6.16
N ILE A 196 9.03 5.51 5.24
CA ILE A 196 7.65 5.02 5.10
C ILE A 196 7.41 3.85 6.05
N ASN A 197 6.25 3.79 6.68
CA ASN A 197 5.81 2.63 7.46
C ASN A 197 5.26 1.58 6.50
N ALA A 198 5.67 0.33 6.67
CA ALA A 198 5.20 -0.75 5.81
C ALA A 198 4.06 -1.51 6.50
N ASP A 199 3.04 -1.88 5.72
CA ASP A 199 1.93 -2.72 6.18
C ASP A 199 2.37 -4.17 6.34
N PHE A 200 3.28 -4.61 5.49
CA PHE A 200 3.79 -5.99 5.45
C PHE A 200 5.29 -6.02 5.30
N GLU A 201 5.92 -7.07 5.84
CA GLU A 201 7.32 -7.36 5.64
C GLU A 201 7.47 -8.64 4.79
N LEU A 202 8.30 -8.56 3.76
CA LEU A 202 8.61 -9.66 2.86
C LEU A 202 10.09 -10.00 3.00
N LEU A 203 10.38 -11.15 3.59
CA LEU A 203 11.75 -11.65 3.70
C LEU A 203 12.19 -12.31 2.39
N ASN A 204 13.36 -11.92 1.89
CA ASN A 204 14.04 -12.49 0.74
C ASN A 204 15.37 -13.10 1.19
N ASP A 205 15.32 -14.30 1.76
CA ASP A 205 16.45 -15.04 2.36
C ASP A 205 16.75 -16.36 1.65
N GLY A 206 16.06 -16.66 0.54
CA GLY A 206 16.13 -17.95 -0.15
C GLY A 206 16.18 -17.83 -1.67
N SER A 207 15.57 -18.81 -2.34
CA SER A 207 15.51 -18.88 -3.80
C SER A 207 14.43 -17.97 -4.40
N LEU A 208 14.43 -17.82 -5.73
CA LEU A 208 13.40 -17.05 -6.43
C LEU A 208 12.02 -17.69 -6.32
N GLU A 209 11.96 -19.02 -6.23
CA GLU A 209 10.72 -19.77 -6.01
C GLU A 209 10.14 -19.44 -4.62
N LEU A 210 10.98 -19.47 -3.58
CA LEU A 210 10.53 -19.10 -2.23
C LEU A 210 10.07 -17.64 -2.15
N LEU A 211 10.77 -16.73 -2.84
CA LEU A 211 10.33 -15.34 -2.96
C LEU A 211 8.97 -15.25 -3.65
N SER A 212 8.77 -16.01 -4.73
CA SER A 212 7.50 -16.09 -5.44
C SER A 212 6.37 -16.55 -4.52
N ASP A 213 6.55 -17.66 -3.82
CA ASP A 213 5.55 -18.20 -2.89
C ASP A 213 5.18 -17.19 -1.80
N ARG A 214 6.17 -16.50 -1.24
CA ARG A 214 5.94 -15.47 -0.22
C ARG A 214 5.20 -14.24 -0.76
N VAL A 215 5.51 -13.80 -1.99
CA VAL A 215 4.79 -12.71 -2.65
C VAL A 215 3.32 -13.10 -2.89
N MET A 216 3.08 -14.31 -3.39
CA MET A 216 1.72 -14.82 -3.64
C MET A 216 0.92 -15.02 -2.35
N ALA A 217 1.61 -15.31 -1.24
CA ALA A 217 1.01 -15.46 0.08
C ALA A 217 0.65 -14.12 0.75
N LEU A 218 1.12 -12.98 0.23
CA LEU A 218 0.81 -11.67 0.81
C LEU A 218 -0.71 -11.47 0.86
N PRO A 219 -1.28 -11.05 2.01
CA PRO A 219 -2.72 -10.82 2.14
C PRO A 219 -3.38 -10.03 1.00
N PRO A 220 -2.82 -8.88 0.53
CA PRO A 220 -3.41 -8.13 -0.58
C PRO A 220 -3.40 -8.88 -1.91
N VAL A 221 -2.46 -9.81 -2.13
CA VAL A 221 -2.34 -10.62 -3.35
C VAL A 221 -3.27 -11.83 -3.29
N ARG A 222 -3.20 -12.56 -2.17
CA ARG A 222 -4.02 -13.73 -1.93
C ARG A 222 -5.52 -13.40 -1.96
N CYS A 223 -5.92 -12.23 -1.46
CA CYS A 223 -7.30 -11.77 -1.50
C CYS A 223 -7.81 -11.38 -2.90
N LEU A 224 -6.98 -11.39 -3.94
CA LEU A 224 -7.40 -11.04 -5.30
C LEU A 224 -8.34 -12.07 -5.92
N THR A 225 -8.27 -13.34 -5.50
CA THR A 225 -9.18 -14.40 -5.93
C THR A 225 -10.33 -14.57 -4.94
N ASP A 226 -11.53 -14.93 -5.39
CA ASP A 226 -12.68 -15.12 -4.50
C ASP A 226 -12.43 -16.27 -3.51
N VAL A 227 -11.72 -17.31 -3.94
CA VAL A 227 -11.27 -18.43 -3.09
C VAL A 227 -10.25 -17.96 -2.06
N GLY A 228 -9.26 -17.16 -2.46
CA GLY A 228 -8.27 -16.61 -1.54
C GLY A 228 -8.85 -15.60 -0.56
N ARG A 229 -9.88 -14.84 -0.97
CA ARG A 229 -10.66 -13.97 -0.08
C ARG A 229 -11.44 -14.80 0.95
N ALA A 230 -12.11 -15.87 0.53
CA ALA A 230 -12.82 -16.77 1.44
C ALA A 230 -11.85 -17.49 2.40
N ALA A 231 -10.70 -17.97 1.91
CA ALA A 231 -9.69 -18.65 2.72
C ALA A 231 -8.97 -17.69 3.68
N PHE A 232 -8.62 -16.47 3.26
CA PHE A 232 -8.01 -15.46 4.14
C PHE A 232 -9.01 -15.01 5.21
N THR A 233 -10.27 -14.82 4.83
CA THR A 233 -11.35 -14.53 5.79
C THR A 233 -11.52 -15.70 6.75
N GLN A 234 -11.51 -16.94 6.26
CA GLN A 234 -11.58 -18.14 7.10
C GLN A 234 -10.37 -18.26 8.03
N GLU A 235 -9.14 -18.01 7.59
CA GLU A 235 -7.94 -18.04 8.44
C GLU A 235 -7.89 -16.90 9.47
N MET A 236 -8.33 -15.69 9.10
CA MET A 236 -8.54 -14.61 10.09
C MET A 236 -9.60 -15.00 11.14
N LEU A 237 -10.58 -15.81 10.75
CA LEU A 237 -11.67 -16.28 11.62
C LEU A 237 -11.28 -17.53 12.44
N THR A 238 -10.42 -18.41 11.93
CA THR A 238 -10.05 -19.69 12.57
C THR A 238 -8.75 -19.63 13.36
N GLY A 239 -7.87 -18.65 13.08
CA GLY A 239 -6.72 -18.36 13.94
C GLY A 239 -5.77 -19.54 14.13
N ASP A 240 -5.31 -20.18 13.06
CA ASP A 240 -4.13 -21.07 13.12
C ASP A 240 -2.85 -20.22 13.23
N PHE A 241 -2.77 -19.45 14.31
CA PHE A 241 -1.50 -19.08 14.91
C PHE A 241 -1.27 -20.07 16.05
N SER A 242 -0.18 -20.80 15.95
CA SER A 242 0.31 -21.69 16.99
C SER A 242 0.18 -21.07 18.40
N GLY A 243 -0.71 -21.64 19.21
CA GLY A 243 -0.53 -21.76 20.66
C GLY A 243 -0.67 -20.53 21.57
N GLU A 244 -1.03 -19.34 21.08
CA GLU A 244 -1.30 -18.18 21.95
C GLU A 244 -2.68 -17.57 21.68
N ALA A 245 -3.45 -17.34 22.74
CA ALA A 245 -4.83 -16.89 22.69
C ALA A 245 -5.00 -15.65 21.79
N ASN A 246 -5.92 -15.73 20.81
CA ASN A 246 -6.18 -14.66 19.86
C ASN A 246 -6.48 -13.35 20.63
N PRO A 247 -5.68 -12.28 20.46
CA PRO A 247 -5.86 -11.03 21.19
C PRO A 247 -7.22 -10.36 20.92
N LEU A 248 -7.88 -10.66 19.79
CA LEU A 248 -9.22 -10.18 19.48
C LEU A 248 -10.31 -10.91 20.28
N GLU A 249 -10.07 -12.14 20.71
CA GLU A 249 -11.03 -12.95 21.45
C GLU A 249 -11.27 -12.37 22.85
N GLY A 250 -10.20 -11.90 23.52
CA GLY A 250 -10.32 -11.18 24.79
C GLY A 250 -11.15 -9.89 24.66
N LEU A 251 -11.03 -9.18 23.53
CA LEU A 251 -11.79 -7.96 23.27
C LEU A 251 -13.26 -8.24 22.92
N VAL A 252 -13.53 -9.32 22.18
CA VAL A 252 -14.91 -9.78 21.91
C VAL A 252 -15.59 -10.22 23.20
N LYS A 253 -14.90 -10.99 24.04
CA LYS A 253 -15.41 -11.38 25.36
C LYS A 253 -15.73 -10.16 26.23
N GLN A 254 -14.81 -9.19 26.29
CA GLN A 254 -15.03 -7.93 26.99
C GLN A 254 -16.25 -7.17 26.44
N TYR A 255 -16.46 -7.15 25.12
CA TYR A 255 -17.62 -6.51 24.50
C TYR A 255 -18.93 -7.18 24.91
N ILE A 256 -19.01 -8.51 24.84
CA ILE A 256 -20.19 -9.29 25.21
C ILE A 256 -20.52 -9.08 26.69
N GLU A 257 -19.53 -9.26 27.58
CA GLU A 257 -19.70 -9.09 29.02
C GLU A 257 -20.21 -7.69 29.39
N ARG A 258 -19.70 -6.64 28.74
CA ARG A 258 -20.15 -5.26 28.97
C ARG A 258 -21.55 -4.99 28.43
N CYS A 259 -21.92 -5.60 27.30
CA CYS A 259 -23.28 -5.49 26.77
C CYS A 259 -24.26 -6.23 27.68
N GLU A 260 -23.98 -7.47 28.06
CA GLU A 260 -24.82 -8.26 28.97
C GLU A 260 -24.98 -7.59 30.34
N ALA A 261 -23.90 -7.04 30.91
CA ALA A 261 -23.96 -6.34 32.19
C ALA A 261 -24.90 -5.12 32.12
N TYR A 262 -24.87 -4.38 31.01
CA TYR A 262 -25.78 -3.26 30.80
C TYR A 262 -27.22 -3.73 30.57
N ASP A 263 -27.41 -4.77 29.76
CA ASP A 263 -28.73 -5.34 29.47
C ASP A 263 -29.42 -5.83 30.75
N ARG A 264 -28.67 -6.41 31.71
CA ARG A 264 -29.20 -6.78 33.04
C ARG A 264 -29.71 -5.59 33.88
N THR A 265 -29.26 -4.37 33.59
CA THR A 265 -29.72 -3.16 34.30
C THR A 265 -30.93 -2.49 33.64
N VAL A 266 -31.15 -2.75 32.34
CA VAL A 266 -32.13 -2.03 31.53
C VAL A 266 -33.29 -2.91 31.08
N CYS A 267 -33.03 -4.16 30.70
CA CYS A 267 -34.03 -5.09 30.19
C CYS A 267 -34.89 -5.64 31.34
N THR A 268 -36.22 -5.59 31.15
CA THR A 268 -37.19 -6.13 32.13
C THR A 268 -38.05 -7.28 31.58
N GLY A 269 -37.74 -7.73 30.36
CA GLY A 269 -38.47 -8.79 29.68
C GLY A 269 -38.09 -10.21 30.12
N PRO A 270 -38.63 -11.23 29.43
CA PRO A 270 -38.36 -12.61 29.77
C PRO A 270 -36.88 -12.98 29.58
N ILE A 271 -36.39 -13.87 30.43
CA ILE A 271 -35.04 -14.42 30.36
C ILE A 271 -35.04 -15.52 29.30
N GLY A 272 -34.32 -15.32 28.21
CA GLY A 272 -34.07 -16.31 27.17
C GLY A 272 -32.79 -17.11 27.43
N ILE A 273 -32.46 -18.00 26.49
CA ILE A 273 -31.22 -18.81 26.51
C ILE A 273 -29.97 -17.90 26.51
N ASP A 274 -30.05 -16.75 25.84
CA ASP A 274 -28.94 -15.81 25.65
C ASP A 274 -29.05 -14.54 26.54
N GLY A 275 -29.87 -14.56 27.59
CA GLY A 275 -29.98 -13.46 28.57
C GLY A 275 -31.35 -12.75 28.64
N ILE A 276 -31.40 -11.58 29.27
CA ILE A 276 -32.64 -10.84 29.55
C ILE A 276 -33.05 -10.01 28.32
N LEU A 277 -34.23 -10.27 27.76
CA LEU A 277 -34.71 -9.59 26.57
C LEU A 277 -35.37 -8.24 26.90
N PRO A 278 -35.31 -7.24 26.01
CA PRO A 278 -36.00 -5.96 26.21
C PRO A 278 -37.53 -6.13 26.09
N ALA A 279 -38.27 -5.68 27.11
CA ALA A 279 -39.74 -5.71 27.12
C ALA A 279 -40.35 -4.60 26.25
N THR A 280 -39.62 -3.49 26.07
CA THR A 280 -40.12 -2.28 25.39
C THR A 280 -39.21 -1.82 24.26
N ALA A 281 -39.77 -1.06 23.30
CA ALA A 281 -38.98 -0.42 22.24
C ALA A 281 -37.94 0.56 22.79
N ARG A 282 -38.23 1.18 23.94
CA ARG A 282 -37.31 2.08 24.65
C ARG A 282 -36.08 1.33 25.17
N GLU A 283 -36.28 0.19 25.83
CA GLU A 283 -35.19 -0.68 26.28
C GLU A 283 -34.33 -1.15 25.11
N ARG A 284 -34.97 -1.57 24.01
CA ARG A 284 -34.27 -1.96 22.78
C ARG A 284 -33.38 -0.86 22.20
N GLY A 285 -33.87 0.38 22.21
CA GLY A 285 -33.10 1.55 21.80
C GLY A 285 -31.89 1.83 22.69
N LEU A 286 -32.05 1.64 24.02
CA LEU A 286 -30.97 1.84 25.00
C LEU A 286 -29.86 0.80 24.84
N ILE A 287 -30.20 -0.49 24.71
CA ILE A 287 -29.20 -1.56 24.54
C ILE A 287 -28.46 -1.44 23.20
N THR A 288 -29.17 -1.07 22.12
CA THR A 288 -28.56 -0.86 20.81
C THR A 288 -27.56 0.30 20.85
N ARG A 289 -27.92 1.40 21.51
CA ARG A 289 -27.03 2.56 21.68
C ARG A 289 -25.81 2.19 22.53
N ASN A 290 -26.00 1.44 23.63
CA ASN A 290 -24.89 0.99 24.47
C ASN A 290 -23.93 0.07 23.70
N ALA A 291 -24.44 -0.91 22.96
CA ALA A 291 -23.64 -1.80 22.14
C ALA A 291 -22.77 -1.04 21.12
N GLN A 292 -23.33 -0.01 20.47
CA GLN A 292 -22.57 0.86 19.56
C GLN A 292 -21.47 1.65 20.28
N LEU A 293 -21.75 2.18 21.47
CA LEU A 293 -20.79 2.94 22.26
C LEU A 293 -19.62 2.06 22.73
N VAL A 294 -19.92 0.90 23.32
CA VAL A 294 -18.91 -0.06 23.80
C VAL A 294 -18.05 -0.53 22.63
N ARG A 295 -18.66 -0.83 21.48
CA ARG A 295 -17.95 -1.21 20.27
C ARG A 295 -16.99 -0.11 19.81
N ASN A 296 -17.47 1.13 19.67
CA ASN A 296 -16.64 2.24 19.21
C ASN A 296 -15.49 2.55 20.18
N GLU A 297 -15.72 2.43 21.49
CA GLU A 297 -14.69 2.57 22.53
C GLU A 297 -13.60 1.50 22.38
N ILE A 298 -13.97 0.23 22.20
CA ILE A 298 -13.01 -0.87 22.03
C ILE A 298 -12.21 -0.71 20.73
N LEU A 299 -12.86 -0.34 19.62
CA LEU A 299 -12.20 -0.11 18.34
C LEU A 299 -11.18 1.04 18.43
N SER A 300 -11.57 2.17 19.02
CA SER A 300 -10.71 3.35 19.12
C SER A 300 -9.52 3.15 20.05
N ARG A 301 -9.71 2.49 21.21
CA ARG A 301 -8.63 2.26 22.18
C ARG A 301 -7.57 1.28 21.69
N ASN A 302 -7.95 0.32 20.85
CA ASN A 302 -7.07 -0.75 20.39
C ASN A 302 -6.62 -0.58 18.93
N ASN A 303 -7.00 0.53 18.27
CA ASN A 303 -6.72 0.81 16.87
C ASN A 303 -7.16 -0.32 15.91
N ILE A 304 -8.35 -0.88 16.14
CA ILE A 304 -8.89 -2.02 15.38
C ILE A 304 -9.94 -1.53 14.38
N GLY A 305 -9.90 -2.06 13.15
CA GLY A 305 -10.91 -1.78 12.13
C GLY A 305 -12.26 -2.44 12.42
N PRO A 306 -13.40 -1.81 12.09
CA PRO A 306 -14.74 -2.34 12.40
C PRO A 306 -15.05 -3.68 11.73
N ALA A 307 -14.45 -3.98 10.57
CA ALA A 307 -14.62 -5.25 9.86
C ALA A 307 -13.94 -6.42 10.58
N ALA A 308 -12.72 -6.21 11.11
CA ALA A 308 -11.98 -7.21 11.85
C ALA A 308 -12.72 -7.60 13.15
N PHE A 309 -13.29 -6.62 13.84
CA PHE A 309 -14.09 -6.86 15.05
C PHE A 309 -15.43 -7.57 14.75
N SER A 310 -16.14 -7.18 13.69
CA SER A 310 -17.35 -7.90 13.25
C SER A 310 -17.06 -9.36 12.94
N ALA A 311 -15.95 -9.63 12.24
CA ALA A 311 -15.52 -10.97 11.90
C ALA A 311 -15.23 -11.80 13.15
N ALA A 312 -14.47 -11.23 14.10
CA ALA A 312 -14.16 -11.88 15.37
C ALA A 312 -15.42 -12.21 16.21
N LEU A 313 -16.41 -11.30 16.23
CA LEU A 313 -17.68 -11.54 16.93
C LEU A 313 -18.45 -12.72 16.31
N ILE A 314 -18.54 -12.79 14.98
CA ILE A 314 -19.20 -13.90 14.26
C ILE A 314 -18.46 -15.23 14.50
N ALA A 315 -17.12 -15.21 14.53
CA ALA A 315 -16.32 -16.40 14.83
C ALA A 315 -16.48 -16.86 16.29
N PHE A 316 -16.67 -15.93 17.23
CA PHE A 316 -16.91 -16.23 18.63
C PHE A 316 -18.28 -16.90 18.82
N ASP A 317 -19.35 -16.35 18.23
CA ASP A 317 -20.69 -16.93 18.31
C ASP A 317 -20.75 -18.35 17.73
N ARG A 318 -20.02 -18.62 16.64
CA ARG A 318 -19.95 -19.96 16.02
C ARG A 318 -19.19 -21.00 16.84
N ARG A 319 -18.33 -20.57 17.78
CA ARG A 319 -17.58 -21.47 18.67
C ARG A 319 -18.32 -21.72 19.99
N GLY A 320 -19.32 -20.90 20.33
CA GLY A 320 -20.17 -21.03 21.51
C GLY A 320 -21.52 -21.72 21.27
N ALA A 321 -21.83 -22.12 20.04
CA ALA A 321 -23.02 -22.88 19.64
C ALA A 321 -22.68 -24.36 19.38
#